data_AF-A0A482WQT9-F1
#
_entry.id   AF-A0A482WQT9-F1
#
_cell.length_a   1.000
_cell.length_b   1.000
_cell.length_c   1.000
_cell.angle_alpha   90.00
_cell.angle_beta   90.00
_cell.angle_gamma   90.00
#
_symmetry.space_group_name_H-M   'P 1'
#
loop_
_entity.id
_entity.type
_entity.pdbx_description
1 polymer ?
#
loop_
_entity_poly.entity_id
_entity_poly.type
_entity_poly.pdbx_seq_one_letter_code
_entity_poly.pdbx_strand_id
1 'polypeptide(L)'
;MSGGGACRGGAHAAQIELVSEHVRAVLRQHGALYLPMPLLTPATVAAESSVVRLMSRWGGVLAAPYDLRQSFARHLAQNALGTLRMCLRYCHAVF
;
A
#
# COMPACT_ATOMS: atom_id res chain seq x y z
N MET A 1 14.63 5.17 -33.87
CA MET A 1 14.82 6.39 -33.04
C MET A 1 14.08 6.11 -31.74
N SER A 2 14.78 5.57 -30.74
CA SER A 2 15.31 6.28 -29.55
C SER A 2 14.18 6.64 -28.57
N GLY A 3 14.12 6.15 -27.34
CA GLY A 3 15.16 5.50 -26.55
C GLY A 3 14.61 4.69 -25.37
N GLY A 4 15.28 3.58 -25.09
CA GLY A 4 15.17 2.87 -23.83
C GLY A 4 15.89 3.67 -22.75
N GLY A 5 15.12 4.25 -21.83
CA GLY A 5 15.66 4.80 -20.59
C GLY A 5 16.15 3.66 -19.72
N ALA A 6 17.46 3.43 -19.69
CA ALA A 6 18.07 2.54 -18.71
C ALA A 6 17.94 3.17 -17.31
N CYS A 7 16.89 2.78 -16.57
CA CYS A 7 16.72 3.17 -15.17
C CYS A 7 17.85 2.52 -14.35
N ARG A 8 18.70 3.33 -13.73
CA ARG A 8 19.78 2.92 -12.79
C ARG A 8 19.29 2.10 -11.56
N GLY A 9 18.01 1.70 -11.50
CA GLY A 9 17.34 1.06 -10.38
C GLY A 9 17.21 -0.47 -10.44
N GLY A 10 17.68 -1.13 -11.51
CA GLY A 10 17.47 -2.58 -11.68
C GLY A 10 18.06 -3.47 -10.57
N ALA A 11 19.25 -3.13 -10.07
CA ALA A 11 19.90 -3.89 -8.98
C ALA A 11 19.18 -3.69 -7.63
N HIS A 12 18.77 -2.47 -7.33
CA HIS A 12 18.02 -2.16 -6.10
C HIS A 12 16.60 -2.75 -6.13
N ALA A 13 15.93 -2.72 -7.29
CA ALA A 13 14.62 -3.35 -7.46
C ALA A 13 14.70 -4.87 -7.25
N ALA A 14 15.73 -5.53 -7.80
CA ALA A 14 15.94 -6.96 -7.59
C ALA A 14 16.19 -7.30 -6.11
N GLN A 15 16.92 -6.46 -5.39
CA GLN A 15 17.18 -6.64 -3.96
C GLN A 15 15.91 -6.44 -3.11
N ILE A 16 15.10 -5.43 -3.45
CA ILE A 16 13.81 -5.18 -2.79
C ILE A 16 12.88 -6.38 -3.02
N GLU A 17 12.81 -6.91 -4.24
CA GLU A 17 11.98 -8.08 -4.52
C GLU A 17 12.42 -9.30 -3.71
N LEU A 18 13.72 -9.60 -3.66
CA LEU A 18 14.24 -10.75 -2.89
C LEU A 18 13.89 -10.64 -1.40
N VAL A 19 14.11 -9.48 -0.79
CA VAL A 19 13.76 -9.23 0.62
C VAL A 19 12.25 -9.33 0.82
N SER A 20 11.48 -8.74 -0.09
CA SER A 20 10.01 -8.76 -0.01
C SER A 20 9.47 -10.18 -0.12
N GLU A 21 10.02 -11.04 -0.98
CA GLU A 21 9.64 -12.44 -1.10
C GLU A 21 9.90 -13.21 0.18
N HIS A 22 11.06 -13.00 0.82
CA HIS A 22 11.38 -13.63 2.09
C HIS A 22 10.40 -13.22 3.19
N VAL A 23 10.11 -11.92 3.29
CA VAL A 23 9.13 -11.38 4.24
C VAL A 23 7.73 -11.95 3.97
N ARG A 24 7.29 -12.01 2.71
CA ARG A 24 6.01 -12.62 2.29
C ARG A 24 5.94 -14.09 2.70
N ALA A 25 7.04 -14.84 2.57
CA ALA A 25 7.11 -16.26 2.93
C ALA A 25 6.91 -16.47 4.44
N VAL A 26 7.63 -15.72 5.27
CA VAL A 26 7.48 -15.77 6.74
C VAL A 26 6.05 -15.42 7.16
N LEU A 27 5.49 -14.36 6.58
CA LEU A 27 4.14 -13.93 6.92
C LEU A 27 3.09 -14.98 6.52
N ARG A 28 3.23 -15.60 5.34
CA ARG A 28 2.36 -16.71 4.92
C ARG A 28 2.46 -17.93 5.82
N GLN A 29 3.65 -18.25 6.34
CA GLN A 29 3.83 -19.34 7.31
C GLN A 29 3.01 -19.10 8.60
N HIS A 30 2.83 -17.85 8.99
CA HIS A 30 1.99 -17.46 10.14
C HIS A 30 0.51 -17.26 9.78
N GLY A 31 0.07 -17.66 8.58
CA GLY A 31 -1.33 -17.55 8.14
C GLY A 31 -1.74 -16.13 7.73
N ALA A 32 -0.78 -15.26 7.42
CA ALA A 32 -1.08 -13.92 6.95
C ALA A 32 -1.74 -13.93 5.57
N LEU A 33 -2.76 -13.08 5.42
CA LEU A 33 -3.47 -12.88 4.15
C LEU A 33 -2.99 -11.58 3.48
N TYR A 34 -2.87 -11.63 2.16
CA TYR A 34 -2.58 -10.48 1.32
C TYR A 34 -3.84 -9.67 1.04
N LEU A 35 -3.78 -8.35 1.21
CA LEU A 35 -4.86 -7.44 0.83
C LEU A 35 -4.35 -6.36 -0.13
N PRO A 36 -4.91 -6.28 -1.35
CA PRO A 36 -4.64 -5.16 -2.24
C PRO A 36 -5.42 -3.94 -1.75
N MET A 37 -4.74 -3.04 -1.04
CA MET A 37 -5.31 -1.75 -0.65
C MET A 37 -5.12 -0.72 -1.77
N PRO A 38 -6.11 0.17 -2.00
CA PRO A 38 -5.96 1.22 -2.99
C PRO A 38 -4.89 2.23 -2.54
N LEU A 39 -4.03 2.60 -3.49
CA LEU A 39 -2.93 3.54 -3.30
C LEU A 39 -3.40 4.97 -3.04
N LEU A 40 -4.61 5.33 -3.49
CA LEU A 40 -5.23 6.62 -3.25
C LEU A 40 -6.51 6.41 -2.48
N THR A 41 -6.70 7.18 -1.41
CA THR A 41 -7.90 7.15 -0.59
C THR A 41 -8.47 8.56 -0.45
N PRO A 42 -9.79 8.73 -0.29
CA PRO A 42 -10.37 10.05 -0.12
C PRO A 42 -9.74 10.75 1.10
N ALA A 43 -9.30 12.00 0.90
CA ALA A 43 -8.60 12.76 1.91
C ALA A 43 -9.53 13.03 3.10
N THR A 44 -9.14 12.55 4.27
CA THR A 44 -9.84 12.83 5.53
C THR A 44 -9.38 14.18 6.07
N VAL A 45 -10.28 14.90 6.76
CA VAL A 45 -9.99 16.23 7.33
C VAL A 45 -8.82 16.22 8.33
N ALA A 46 -8.55 15.06 8.95
CA ALA A 46 -7.48 14.85 9.92
C ALA A 46 -6.12 14.42 9.31
N ALA A 47 -5.90 14.61 8.00
CA ALA A 47 -4.62 14.24 7.38
C ALA A 47 -3.49 15.21 7.79
N GLU A 48 -2.35 14.65 8.18
CA GLU A 48 -1.14 15.42 8.49
C GLU A 48 -0.66 16.25 7.29
N SER A 49 0.05 17.35 7.55
CA SER A 49 0.53 18.28 6.52
C SER A 49 1.54 17.67 5.54
N SER A 50 2.17 16.55 5.90
CA SER A 50 3.15 15.81 5.09
C SER A 50 2.50 14.88 4.05
N VAL A 51 1.18 14.71 4.08
CA VAL A 51 0.47 13.74 3.22
C VAL A 51 0.34 14.27 1.79
N VAL A 52 0.71 13.44 0.80
CA VAL A 52 0.54 13.77 -0.62
C VAL A 52 -0.95 13.81 -0.96
N ARG A 53 -1.45 14.99 -1.33
CA ARG A 53 -2.85 15.21 -1.74
C ARG A 53 -2.92 15.51 -3.23
N LEU A 54 -3.82 14.83 -3.91
CA LEU A 54 -4.07 14.96 -5.34
C LEU A 54 -5.53 15.36 -5.55
N MET A 55 -5.76 16.38 -6.39
CA MET A 55 -7.09 16.72 -6.87
C MET A 55 -7.46 15.76 -8.00
N SER A 56 -8.54 15.01 -7.82
CA SER A 56 -9.18 14.25 -8.90
C SER A 56 -9.80 15.22 -9.90
N ARG A 57 -9.90 14.81 -11.18
CA ARG A 57 -10.59 15.58 -12.23
C ARG A 57 -12.04 15.93 -11.89
N TRP A 58 -12.64 15.17 -10.99
CA TRP A 58 -14.03 15.32 -10.53
C TRP A 58 -14.16 16.22 -9.28
N GLY A 59 -13.10 16.93 -8.88
CA GLY A 59 -13.10 17.84 -7.72
C GLY A 59 -12.95 17.15 -6.36
N GLY A 60 -12.83 15.82 -6.32
CA GLY A 60 -12.54 15.09 -5.09
C GLY A 60 -11.05 15.13 -4.74
N VAL A 61 -10.72 15.44 -3.48
CA VAL A 61 -9.32 15.37 -3.01
C VAL A 61 -9.01 13.95 -2.56
N LEU A 62 -8.03 13.34 -3.21
CA LEU A 62 -7.46 12.05 -2.85
C LEU A 62 -6.15 12.28 -2.08
N ALA A 63 -5.81 11.37 -1.18
CA ALA A 63 -4.59 11.37 -0.41
C ALA A 63 -3.90 10.00 -0.56
N ALA A 64 -2.59 10.02 -0.77
CA ALA A 64 -1.77 8.82 -0.65
C ALA A 64 -1.66 8.44 0.84
N PRO A 65 -1.78 7.15 1.21
CA PRO A 65 -1.63 6.74 2.59
C PRO A 65 -0.17 6.94 3.02
N TYR A 66 0.04 7.72 4.07
CA TYR A 66 1.33 7.79 4.76
C TYR A 66 1.58 6.52 5.58
N ASP A 67 0.52 5.97 6.17
CA ASP A 67 0.55 4.74 6.96
C ASP A 67 -0.43 3.69 6.46
N LEU A 68 0.03 2.44 6.41
CA LEU A 68 -0.80 1.29 6.02
C LEU A 68 -1.92 1.00 7.02
N ARG A 69 -1.79 1.44 8.26
CA ARG A 69 -2.79 1.24 9.33
C ARG A 69 -4.10 1.93 9.01
N GLN A 70 -4.05 3.16 8.50
CA GLN A 70 -5.24 3.96 8.23
C GLN A 70 -6.00 3.41 7.02
N SER A 71 -5.29 3.05 5.95
CA SER A 71 -5.90 2.37 4.79
C SER A 71 -6.48 1.01 5.18
N PHE A 72 -5.82 0.27 6.08
CA PHE A 72 -6.31 -1.01 6.57
C PHE A 72 -7.59 -0.86 7.39
N ALA A 73 -7.62 0.04 8.36
CA ALA A 73 -8.81 0.32 9.17
C ALA A 73 -10.00 0.75 8.29
N ARG A 74 -9.75 1.58 7.27
CA ARG A 74 -10.79 1.97 6.30
C ARG A 74 -11.30 0.76 5.52
N HIS A 75 -10.41 -0.09 5.01
CA HIS A 75 -10.79 -1.29 4.28
C HIS A 75 -11.61 -2.26 5.15
N LEU A 76 -11.26 -2.41 6.43
CA LEU A 76 -12.03 -3.18 7.40
C LEU A 76 -13.43 -2.61 7.61
N ALA A 77 -13.54 -1.29 7.80
CA ALA A 77 -14.81 -0.61 8.00
C ALA A 77 -15.72 -0.72 6.77
N GLN A 78 -15.16 -0.63 5.55
CA GLN A 78 -15.91 -0.73 4.30
C GLN A 78 -16.40 -2.14 4.00
N ASN A 79 -15.65 -3.17 4.37
CA ASN A 79 -15.97 -4.56 4.04
C ASN A 79 -16.71 -5.31 5.16
N ALA A 80 -17.07 -4.64 6.27
CA ALA A 80 -17.81 -5.20 7.40
C ALA A 80 -17.34 -6.63 7.78
N LEU A 81 -16.02 -6.84 7.82
CA LEU A 81 -15.44 -8.14 8.17
C LEU A 81 -15.51 -8.32 9.69
N GLY A 82 -16.68 -8.70 10.19
CA GLY A 82 -17.03 -8.83 11.62
C GLY A 82 -16.24 -9.88 12.43
N THR A 83 -15.16 -10.47 11.88
CA THR A 83 -14.45 -11.61 12.49
C THR A 83 -12.93 -11.58 12.26
N LEU A 84 -12.31 -10.40 12.22
CA LEU A 84 -10.84 -10.29 12.09
C LEU A 84 -10.13 -10.11 13.42
N ARG A 85 -10.30 -11.09 14.31
CA ARG A 85 -9.38 -11.31 15.42
C ARG A 85 -8.14 -12.02 14.86
N MET A 86 -6.97 -11.38 14.92
CA MET A 86 -5.63 -12.00 14.81
C MET A 86 -5.07 -12.45 13.44
N CYS A 87 -5.55 -11.99 12.28
CA CYS A 87 -4.72 -12.18 11.07
C CYS A 87 -3.70 -11.04 10.96
N LEU A 88 -2.42 -11.32 11.22
CA LEU A 88 -1.31 -10.48 10.76
C LEU A 88 -1.50 -10.32 9.24
N ARG A 89 -1.85 -9.13 8.75
CA ARG A 89 -2.14 -8.89 7.33
C ARG A 89 -1.11 -7.91 6.80
N TYR A 90 -0.40 -8.32 5.75
CA TYR A 90 0.61 -7.48 5.12
C TYR A 90 0.11 -7.01 3.76
N CYS A 91 0.50 -5.78 3.43
CA CYS A 91 0.17 -5.14 2.17
C CYS A 91 1.44 -4.94 1.37
N HIS A 92 1.30 -5.02 0.04
CA HIS A 92 2.38 -4.77 -0.88
C HIS A 92 2.47 -3.26 -1.11
N ALA A 93 3.19 -2.57 -0.23
CA ALA A 93 3.66 -1.22 -0.51
C ALA A 93 5.05 -1.32 -1.13
N VAL A 94 5.12 -1.81 -2.35
CA VAL A 94 6.29 -1.61 -3.21
C VAL A 94 5.92 -0.47 -4.13
N PHE A 95 6.48 0.69 -3.82
CA PHE A 95 6.71 1.78 -4.76
C PHE A 95 8.13 1.67 -5.28
#